data_AF-A0A0L0US65-F1
#
_entry.id   AF-A0A0L0US65-F1
#
_cell.length_a   1.000
_cell.length_b   1.000
_cell.length_c   1.000
_cell.angle_alpha   90.00
_cell.angle_beta   90.00
_cell.angle_gamma   90.00
#
_symmetry.space_group_name_H-M   'P 1'
#
loop_
_entity.id
_entity.type
_entity.pdbx_description
1 polymer ?
#
loop_
_entity_poly.entity_id
_entity_poly.type
_entity_poly.pdbx_seq_one_letter_code
_entity_poly.pdbx_strand_id
1 'polypeptide(L)'
;MINVEDEEPSEWSTLGNEQIEGQKAAKKKRTDGESMGKIIHMQKELVQISRERLDTMKSAVQEAADEIILSKDLDSMDGQKHAYYERKLKLIYNQEDAKEEEEKKRMEREKAKEDEKEKDKERVKAKAKEGEEAKAEEKVHAKAKADAKKKKNSAYVDVEGEV
;
A
#
# COMPACT_ATOMS: atom_id res chain seq x y z
N MET A 1 -60.67 -18.83 -6.91
CA MET A 1 -61.64 -17.71 -6.88
C MET A 1 -60.91 -16.52 -6.29
N ILE A 2 -60.78 -15.46 -7.08
CA ILE A 2 -60.30 -14.15 -6.65
C ILE A 2 -61.48 -13.47 -5.95
N ASN A 3 -61.26 -12.85 -4.79
CA ASN A 3 -62.15 -11.80 -4.29
C ASN A 3 -61.29 -10.60 -3.93
N VAL A 4 -61.47 -9.53 -4.70
CA VAL A 4 -60.97 -8.17 -4.49
C VAL A 4 -62.19 -7.34 -4.14
N GLU A 5 -62.19 -6.71 -2.97
CA GLU A 5 -62.97 -5.53 -2.56
C GLU A 5 -61.97 -4.78 -1.67
N ASP A 6 -61.20 -3.80 -2.14
CA ASP A 6 -61.52 -2.42 -2.58
C ASP A 6 -62.29 -1.55 -1.56
N GLU A 7 -61.60 -0.46 -1.16
CA GLU A 7 -62.11 0.89 -0.88
C GLU A 7 -62.65 1.27 0.54
N GLU A 8 -61.72 1.80 1.38
CA GLU A 8 -61.69 3.12 2.09
C GLU A 8 -62.96 3.80 2.69
N PRO A 9 -62.89 4.89 3.49
CA PRO A 9 -61.84 5.45 4.39
C PRO A 9 -62.39 5.99 5.75
N SER A 10 -61.45 6.50 6.57
CA SER A 10 -61.56 7.67 7.47
C SER A 10 -62.74 7.83 8.44
N GLU A 11 -62.44 7.74 9.72
CA GLU A 11 -63.07 8.60 10.73
C GLU A 11 -62.02 9.37 11.53
N TRP A 12 -62.00 10.68 11.31
CA TRP A 12 -61.34 11.65 12.16
C TRP A 12 -61.89 11.58 13.58
N SER A 13 -61.02 11.45 14.58
CA SER A 13 -61.37 11.83 15.94
C SER A 13 -60.24 12.61 16.62
N THR A 14 -60.50 13.92 16.71
CA THR A 14 -60.39 14.73 17.93
C THR A 14 -59.05 14.83 18.66
N LEU A 15 -58.41 15.97 18.40
CA LEU A 15 -58.07 16.96 19.44
C LEU A 15 -57.19 16.46 20.60
N GLY A 16 -55.89 16.40 20.36
CA GLY A 16 -54.85 16.51 21.37
C GLY A 16 -54.00 17.75 21.10
N ASN A 17 -54.57 18.94 21.32
CA ASN A 17 -53.81 20.19 21.37
C ASN A 17 -52.95 20.19 22.63
N GLU A 18 -51.73 19.69 22.54
CA GLU A 18 -50.67 20.07 23.49
C GLU A 18 -49.38 20.31 22.70
N GLN A 19 -49.23 21.57 22.24
CA GLN A 19 -47.92 22.10 21.90
C GLN A 19 -47.15 22.24 23.21
N ILE A 20 -46.44 21.19 23.61
CA ILE A 20 -45.30 21.31 24.52
C ILE A 20 -44.19 22.05 23.78
N GLU A 21 -44.28 23.36 23.92
CA GLU A 21 -43.22 24.32 23.68
C GLU A 21 -41.97 23.93 24.47
N GLY A 22 -40.82 23.96 23.79
CA GLY A 22 -39.54 24.12 24.48
C GLY A 22 -38.81 22.85 24.91
N GLN A 23 -38.39 22.03 23.96
CA GLN A 23 -37.00 21.56 23.97
C GLN A 23 -36.55 21.34 22.53
N LYS A 24 -35.87 22.35 21.97
CA LYS A 24 -34.96 22.12 20.84
C LYS A 24 -33.87 21.18 21.35
N ALA A 25 -34.14 19.87 21.29
CA ALA A 25 -33.08 18.90 21.25
C ALA A 25 -32.29 19.23 19.98
N ALA A 26 -31.20 19.97 20.13
CA ALA A 26 -30.20 20.06 19.10
C ALA A 26 -29.72 18.63 18.87
N LYS A 27 -30.33 17.92 17.92
CA LYS A 27 -29.84 16.63 17.46
C LYS A 27 -28.47 16.92 16.90
N LYS A 28 -27.45 16.62 17.70
CA LYS A 28 -26.06 16.64 17.29
C LYS A 28 -25.93 15.66 16.12
N LYS A 29 -26.06 16.18 14.89
CA LYS A 29 -25.66 15.51 13.65
C LYS A 29 -24.14 15.38 13.68
N ARG A 30 -23.61 14.41 14.42
CA ARG A 30 -22.19 14.05 14.35
C ARG A 30 -22.05 12.55 14.55
N THR A 31 -21.93 11.83 13.43
CA THR A 31 -21.05 10.65 13.17
C THR A 31 -21.41 9.95 11.85
N ASP A 32 -21.67 10.69 10.76
CA ASP A 32 -21.97 10.07 9.44
C ASP A 32 -20.69 9.89 8.58
N GLY A 33 -19.70 10.78 8.70
CA GLY A 33 -18.49 10.71 7.88
C GLY A 33 -17.53 9.57 8.27
N GLU A 34 -17.38 9.33 9.58
CA GLU A 34 -16.48 8.31 10.12
C GLU A 34 -17.07 6.89 9.97
N SER A 35 -18.41 6.77 10.00
CA SER A 35 -19.13 5.52 9.74
C SER A 35 -19.19 5.20 8.25
N MET A 36 -19.42 6.18 7.37
CA MET A 36 -19.43 6.00 5.92
C MET A 36 -18.06 5.57 5.39
N GLY A 37 -16.98 6.19 5.87
CA GLY A 37 -15.61 5.78 5.50
C GLY A 37 -15.32 4.33 5.86
N LYS A 38 -15.79 3.87 7.03
CA LYS A 38 -15.65 2.48 7.48
C LYS A 38 -16.47 1.52 6.62
N ILE A 39 -17.69 1.89 6.24
CA ILE A 39 -18.54 1.07 5.35
C ILE A 39 -17.89 0.91 3.97
N ILE A 40 -17.39 2.01 3.37
CA ILE A 40 -16.71 1.98 2.08
C ILE A 40 -15.45 1.11 2.15
N HIS A 41 -14.68 1.23 3.24
CA HIS A 41 -13.50 0.41 3.45
C HIS A 41 -13.84 -1.09 3.51
N MET A 42 -14.83 -1.47 4.32
CA MET A 42 -15.27 -2.87 4.42
C MET A 42 -15.80 -3.40 3.09
N GLN A 43 -16.54 -2.60 2.31
CA GLN A 43 -16.99 -3.00 0.98
C GLN A 43 -15.82 -3.24 0.03
N LYS A 44 -14.80 -2.38 0.08
CA LYS A 44 -13.57 -2.55 -0.71
C LYS A 44 -12.85 -3.85 -0.32
N GLU A 45 -12.69 -4.12 0.97
CA GLU A 45 -12.07 -5.36 1.45
C GLU A 45 -12.86 -6.60 1.01
N LEU A 46 -14.19 -6.58 1.13
CA LEU A 46 -15.04 -7.69 0.68
C LEU A 46 -14.87 -7.97 -0.81
N VAL A 47 -14.84 -6.93 -1.64
CA VAL A 47 -14.63 -7.07 -3.10
C VAL A 47 -13.24 -7.62 -3.39
N GLN A 48 -12.22 -7.14 -2.67
CA GLN A 48 -10.85 -7.61 -2.82
C GLN A 48 -10.73 -9.10 -2.48
N ILE A 49 -11.22 -9.52 -1.30
CA ILE A 49 -11.21 -10.91 -0.86
C ILE A 49 -11.98 -11.80 -1.85
N SER A 50 -13.13 -11.32 -2.35
CA SER A 50 -13.92 -12.07 -3.33
C SER A 50 -13.15 -12.32 -4.62
N ARG A 51 -12.37 -11.34 -5.10
CA ARG A 51 -11.56 -11.49 -6.31
C ARG A 51 -10.40 -12.45 -6.08
N GLU A 52 -9.64 -12.26 -5.01
CA GLU A 52 -8.51 -13.11 -4.64
C GLU A 52 -8.94 -14.58 -4.48
N ARG A 53 -10.06 -14.82 -3.80
CA ARG A 53 -10.63 -16.17 -3.67
C ARG A 53 -11.04 -16.75 -5.03
N LEU A 54 -11.69 -15.95 -5.88
CA LEU A 54 -12.11 -16.41 -7.21
C LEU A 54 -10.91 -16.77 -8.09
N ASP A 55 -9.85 -15.97 -8.05
CA ASP A 55 -8.64 -16.22 -8.82
C ASP A 55 -7.91 -17.46 -8.31
N THR A 56 -7.88 -17.67 -6.98
CA THR A 56 -7.36 -18.89 -6.36
C THR A 56 -8.14 -20.12 -6.83
N MET A 57 -9.47 -20.05 -6.82
CA MET A 57 -10.33 -21.14 -7.28
C MET A 57 -10.14 -21.44 -8.77
N LYS A 58 -10.05 -20.41 -9.62
CA LYS A 58 -9.75 -20.59 -11.06
C LYS A 58 -8.41 -21.27 -11.27
N SER A 59 -7.41 -20.88 -10.49
CA SER A 59 -6.06 -21.44 -10.59
C SER A 59 -6.06 -22.91 -10.18
N ALA A 60 -6.71 -23.25 -9.05
CA ALA A 60 -6.84 -24.64 -8.60
C ALA A 60 -7.62 -25.52 -9.59
N VAL A 61 -8.68 -25.00 -10.21
CA VAL A 61 -9.43 -25.74 -11.24
C VAL A 61 -8.58 -25.97 -12.48
N GLN A 62 -7.81 -24.97 -12.90
CA GLN A 62 -6.91 -25.09 -14.05
C GLN A 62 -5.79 -26.10 -13.75
N GLU A 63 -5.18 -26.02 -12.57
CA GLU A 63 -4.13 -26.94 -12.12
C GLU A 63 -4.62 -28.40 -12.07
N ALA A 64 -5.81 -28.64 -11.50
CA ALA A 64 -6.41 -29.97 -11.50
C ALA A 64 -6.71 -30.48 -12.92
N ALA A 65 -7.16 -29.60 -13.83
CA ALA A 65 -7.36 -29.96 -15.22
C ALA A 65 -6.05 -30.31 -15.92
N ASP A 66 -4.99 -29.54 -15.68
CA ASP A 66 -3.66 -29.76 -16.25
C ASP A 66 -3.03 -31.04 -15.71
N GLU A 67 -3.19 -31.36 -14.42
CA GLU A 67 -2.75 -32.62 -13.82
C GLU A 67 -3.42 -33.84 -14.50
N ILE A 68 -4.71 -33.75 -14.85
CA ILE A 68 -5.41 -34.80 -15.60
C ILE A 68 -4.80 -34.98 -17.00
N ILE A 69 -4.37 -33.89 -17.65
CA ILE A 69 -3.71 -33.96 -18.95
C ILE A 69 -2.30 -34.57 -18.81
N LEU A 70 -1.52 -34.11 -17.83
CA LEU A 70 -0.14 -34.54 -17.57
C LEU A 70 -0.04 -36.02 -17.15
N SER A 71 -1.02 -36.52 -16.40
CA SER A 71 -1.06 -37.90 -15.92
C SER A 71 -1.51 -38.91 -16.98
N LYS A 72 -1.91 -38.45 -18.17
CA LYS A 72 -2.52 -39.32 -19.17
C LYS A 72 -1.46 -40.04 -20.00
N ASP A 73 -1.51 -41.37 -19.97
CA ASP A 73 -0.75 -42.22 -20.90
C ASP A 73 -1.32 -42.14 -22.31
N LEU A 74 -0.45 -41.85 -23.29
CA LEU A 74 -0.81 -41.63 -24.68
C LEU A 74 -0.56 -42.85 -25.57
N ASP A 75 0.26 -43.82 -25.12
CA ASP A 75 0.74 -44.92 -25.96
C ASP A 75 -0.40 -45.87 -26.40
N SER A 76 -1.46 -45.94 -25.61
CA SER A 76 -2.64 -46.77 -25.88
C SER A 76 -3.77 -46.04 -26.63
N MET A 77 -3.57 -44.78 -27.04
CA MET A 77 -4.62 -43.97 -27.64
C MET A 77 -4.72 -44.08 -29.17
N ASP A 78 -5.90 -43.77 -29.69
CA ASP A 78 -6.08 -43.50 -31.11
C ASP A 78 -5.30 -42.24 -31.54
N GLY A 79 -4.90 -42.17 -32.80
CA GLY A 79 -4.05 -41.08 -33.30
C GLY A 79 -4.65 -39.68 -33.17
N GLN A 80 -5.99 -39.56 -33.15
CA GLN A 80 -6.66 -38.26 -32.99
C GLN A 80 -6.62 -37.77 -31.54
N LYS A 81 -6.91 -38.65 -30.57
CA LYS A 81 -6.79 -38.34 -29.15
C LYS A 81 -5.35 -38.12 -28.75
N HIS A 82 -4.42 -38.94 -29.25
CA HIS A 82 -2.99 -38.72 -29.05
C HIS A 82 -2.59 -37.30 -29.46
N ALA A 83 -2.90 -36.90 -30.69
CA ALA A 83 -2.59 -35.56 -31.21
C ALA A 83 -3.31 -34.43 -30.45
N TYR A 84 -4.47 -34.69 -29.84
CA TYR A 84 -5.17 -33.72 -29.00
C TYR A 84 -4.41 -33.49 -27.67
N TYR A 85 -4.08 -34.56 -26.95
CA TYR A 85 -3.39 -34.48 -25.67
C TYR A 85 -1.96 -33.95 -25.83
N GLU A 86 -1.24 -34.35 -26.86
CA GLU A 86 0.10 -33.82 -27.17
C GLU A 86 0.07 -32.29 -27.37
N ARG A 87 -0.95 -31.77 -28.05
CA ARG A 87 -1.14 -30.33 -28.23
C ARG A 87 -1.44 -29.62 -26.90
N LYS A 88 -2.18 -30.28 -26.00
CA LYS A 88 -2.48 -29.76 -24.66
C LYS A 88 -1.25 -29.77 -23.76
N LEU A 89 -0.47 -30.85 -23.76
CA LEU A 89 0.81 -30.94 -23.04
C LEU A 89 1.75 -29.81 -23.47
N LYS A 90 1.92 -29.62 -24.78
CA LYS A 90 2.74 -28.52 -25.31
C LYS A 90 2.27 -27.15 -24.83
N LEU A 91 0.95 -26.94 -24.74
CA LEU A 91 0.40 -25.69 -24.24
C LEU A 91 0.72 -25.46 -22.76
N ILE A 92 0.61 -26.52 -21.93
CA ILE A 92 0.94 -26.47 -20.50
C ILE A 92 2.41 -26.11 -20.30
N TYR A 93 3.33 -26.80 -20.97
CA TYR A 93 4.77 -26.50 -20.87
C TYR A 93 5.11 -25.09 -21.33
N ASN A 94 4.57 -24.63 -22.46
CA ASN A 94 4.81 -23.27 -22.93
C ASN A 94 4.33 -22.21 -21.91
N GLN A 95 3.23 -22.48 -21.20
CA GLN A 95 2.74 -21.59 -20.15
C GLN A 95 3.65 -21.60 -18.92
N GLU A 96 4.18 -22.76 -18.55
CA GLU A 96 5.13 -22.92 -17.44
C GLU A 96 6.44 -22.18 -17.72
N ASP A 97 7.02 -22.37 -18.90
CA ASP A 97 8.22 -21.66 -19.36
C ASP A 97 8.02 -20.13 -19.31
N ALA A 98 6.85 -19.66 -19.77
CA ALA A 98 6.52 -18.24 -19.74
C ALA A 98 6.39 -17.68 -18.32
N LYS A 99 5.84 -18.46 -17.37
CA LYS A 99 5.74 -18.08 -15.96
C LYS A 99 7.12 -18.01 -15.31
N GLU A 100 8.00 -18.99 -15.58
CA GLU A 100 9.37 -19.01 -15.07
C GLU A 100 10.15 -17.79 -15.55
N GLU A 101 10.02 -17.42 -16.84
CA GLU A 101 10.63 -16.20 -17.37
C GLU A 101 10.12 -14.93 -16.69
N GLU A 102 8.82 -14.84 -16.44
CA GLU A 102 8.23 -13.69 -15.75
C GLU A 102 8.72 -13.58 -14.31
N GLU A 103 8.78 -14.69 -13.58
CA GLU A 103 9.30 -14.75 -12.22
C GLU A 103 10.77 -14.33 -12.17
N LYS A 104 11.59 -14.84 -13.10
CA LYS A 104 12.99 -14.42 -13.23
C LYS A 104 13.13 -12.93 -13.48
N LYS A 105 12.32 -12.36 -14.39
CA LYS A 105 12.30 -10.90 -14.66
C LYS A 105 11.84 -10.11 -13.43
N ARG A 106 10.90 -10.63 -12.64
CA ARG A 106 10.43 -9.99 -11.40
C ARG A 106 11.53 -9.98 -10.33
N MET A 107 12.19 -11.11 -10.12
CA MET A 107 13.31 -11.25 -9.18
C MET A 107 14.49 -10.33 -9.54
N GLU A 108 14.82 -10.23 -10.84
CA GLU A 108 15.85 -9.32 -11.33
C GLU A 108 15.50 -7.85 -11.08
N ARG A 109 14.26 -7.44 -11.35
CA ARG A 109 13.77 -6.07 -11.05
C ARG A 109 13.76 -5.78 -9.55
N GLU A 110 13.47 -6.77 -8.72
CA GLU A 110 13.46 -6.60 -7.26
C GLU A 110 14.87 -6.41 -6.71
N LYS A 111 15.83 -7.25 -7.15
CA LYS A 111 17.25 -7.07 -6.85
C LYS A 111 17.77 -5.71 -7.29
N ALA A 112 17.46 -5.28 -8.51
CA ALA A 112 17.87 -3.97 -9.01
C ALA A 112 17.35 -2.81 -8.14
N LYS A 113 16.10 -2.90 -7.65
CA LYS A 113 15.52 -1.92 -6.73
C LYS A 113 16.16 -1.95 -5.35
N GLU A 114 16.57 -3.11 -4.88
CA GLU A 114 17.27 -3.25 -3.60
C GLU A 114 18.68 -2.65 -3.67
N ASP A 115 19.43 -2.98 -4.72
CA ASP A 115 20.75 -2.42 -5.02
C ASP A 115 20.70 -0.89 -5.16
N GLU A 116 19.67 -0.35 -5.81
CA GLU A 116 19.47 1.10 -5.94
C GLU A 116 19.21 1.77 -4.58
N LYS A 117 18.33 1.17 -3.76
CA LYS A 117 18.06 1.67 -2.40
C LYS A 117 19.30 1.62 -1.52
N GLU A 118 20.15 0.62 -1.67
CA GLU A 118 21.39 0.51 -0.91
C GLU A 118 22.40 1.59 -1.31
N LYS A 119 22.60 1.79 -2.62
CA LYS A 119 23.43 2.87 -3.16
C LYS A 119 22.96 4.25 -2.70
N ASP A 120 21.65 4.49 -2.67
CA ASP A 120 21.10 5.76 -2.20
C ASP A 120 21.35 5.96 -0.70
N LYS A 121 21.18 4.92 0.13
CA LYS A 121 21.53 4.98 1.56
C LYS A 121 23.02 5.28 1.76
N GLU A 122 23.90 4.68 0.97
CA GLU A 122 25.34 4.93 1.02
C GLU A 122 25.68 6.37 0.62
N ARG A 123 25.09 6.89 -0.46
CA ARG A 123 25.28 8.30 -0.89
C ARG A 123 24.78 9.29 0.16
N VAL A 124 23.66 9.02 0.83
CA VAL A 124 23.15 9.86 1.92
C VAL A 124 24.11 9.84 3.11
N LYS A 125 24.65 8.68 3.48
CA LYS A 125 25.64 8.57 4.56
C LYS A 125 26.95 9.27 4.22
N ALA A 126 27.44 9.17 2.98
CA ALA A 126 28.65 9.86 2.52
C ALA A 126 28.49 11.39 2.59
N LYS A 127 27.36 11.92 2.07
CA LYS A 127 27.04 13.35 2.14
C LYS A 127 26.90 13.87 3.58
N ALA A 128 26.37 13.06 4.49
CA ALA A 128 26.26 13.43 5.90
C ALA A 128 27.63 13.54 6.57
N LYS A 129 28.56 12.61 6.27
CA LYS A 129 29.94 12.66 6.78
C LYS A 129 30.71 13.86 6.25
N GLU A 130 30.65 14.14 4.95
CA GLU A 130 31.29 15.33 4.37
C GLU A 130 30.74 16.63 4.97
N GLY A 131 29.43 16.71 5.22
CA GLY A 131 28.82 17.88 5.85
C GLY A 131 29.22 18.07 7.33
N GLU A 132 29.55 16.99 8.03
CA GLU A 132 30.02 17.03 9.41
C GLU A 132 31.51 17.41 9.49
N GLU A 133 32.34 16.85 8.60
CA GLU A 133 33.76 17.22 8.47
C GLU A 133 33.94 18.69 8.07
N ALA A 134 33.17 19.19 7.10
CA ALA A 134 33.22 20.59 6.69
C ALA A 134 32.85 21.55 7.85
N LYS A 135 31.86 21.19 8.68
CA LYS A 135 31.48 21.98 9.87
C LYS A 135 32.53 21.90 10.98
N ALA A 136 33.23 20.77 11.11
CA ALA A 136 34.32 20.62 12.06
C ALA A 136 35.53 21.49 11.65
N GLU A 137 35.91 21.47 10.38
CA GLU A 137 36.99 22.32 9.85
C GLU A 137 36.66 23.81 9.99
N GLU A 138 35.41 24.23 9.71
CA GLU A 138 34.97 25.61 9.87
C GLU A 138 35.09 26.09 11.34
N LYS A 139 34.67 25.24 12.30
CA LYS A 139 34.80 25.55 13.74
C LYS A 139 36.26 25.64 14.17
N VAL A 140 37.14 24.77 13.67
CA VAL A 140 38.57 24.83 13.98
C VAL A 140 39.17 26.12 13.42
N HIS A 141 38.82 26.49 12.20
CA HIS A 141 39.31 27.71 11.56
C HIS A 141 38.80 29.00 12.24
N ALA A 142 37.57 28.99 12.74
CA ALA A 142 36.98 30.09 13.52
C ALA A 142 37.65 30.24 14.89
N LYS A 143 37.94 29.12 15.57
CA LYS A 143 38.62 29.12 16.89
C LYS A 143 40.05 29.64 16.76
N ALA A 144 40.79 29.19 15.74
CA ALA A 144 42.13 29.70 15.44
C ALA A 144 42.16 31.22 15.17
N LYS A 145 41.14 31.76 14.49
CA LYS A 145 41.01 33.22 14.26
C LYS A 145 40.69 33.99 15.54
N ALA A 146 39.90 33.43 16.46
CA ALA A 146 39.56 34.07 17.73
C ALA A 146 40.78 34.12 18.68
N ASP A 147 41.54 33.04 18.79
CA ASP A 147 42.75 32.98 19.62
C ASP A 147 43.84 33.93 19.13
N ALA A 148 44.01 34.09 17.80
CA ALA A 148 44.91 35.08 17.22
C ALA A 148 44.52 36.53 17.55
N LYS A 149 43.22 36.82 17.72
CA LYS A 149 42.71 38.14 18.09
C LYS A 149 42.93 38.45 19.57
N LYS A 150 42.78 37.43 20.44
CA LYS A 150 43.00 37.56 21.89
C LYS A 150 44.48 37.82 22.22
N LYS A 151 45.40 37.19 21.48
CA LYS A 151 46.85 37.41 21.62
C LYS A 151 47.31 38.80 21.18
N LYS A 152 46.58 39.46 20.27
CA LYS A 152 46.84 40.86 19.88
C LYS A 152 46.31 41.87 20.91
N ASN A 153 45.21 41.57 21.59
CA ASN A 153 44.62 42.49 22.58
C ASN A 153 45.30 42.45 23.95
N SER A 154 45.96 41.34 24.32
CA SER A 154 46.72 41.28 25.59
C SER A 154 48.08 42.00 25.53
N ALA A 155 48.49 42.49 24.37
CA ALA A 155 49.72 43.27 24.21
C ALA A 155 49.50 44.80 24.37
N TYR A 156 48.27 45.24 24.67
CA TYR A 156 47.90 46.66 24.74
C TYR A 156 47.43 47.13 26.12
N VAL A 157 47.40 46.25 27.13
CA VAL A 157 47.02 46.62 28.51
C VAL A 157 48.26 46.52 29.40
N ASP A 158 49.23 47.41 29.17
CA ASP A 158 50.36 47.62 30.09
C ASP A 158 51.06 48.95 29.80
N VAL A 159 50.30 50.05 29.67
CA VAL A 159 50.82 51.40 29.91
C VAL A 159 49.69 52.25 30.48
N GLU A 160 50.00 52.96 31.56
CA GLU A 160 49.19 53.98 32.28
C GLU A 160 48.63 53.53 33.63
N GLY A 161 49.57 53.32 34.55
CA GLY A 161 49.36 53.41 35.99
C GLY A 161 50.68 53.59 36.69
N GLU A 162 51.16 54.84 36.83
CA GLU A 162 51.97 55.29 37.98
C GLU A 162 52.17 56.82 37.94
N VAL A 163 51.61 57.45 38.99
CA VAL A 163 52.00 58.65 39.79
C VAL A 163 52.50 59.92 39.09
#